data_AF-A0A965RRX4-F1
#
_entry.id   AF-A0A965RRX4-F1
#
_cell.length_a   1.000
_cell.length_b   1.000
_cell.length_c   1.000
_cell.angle_alpha   90.00
_cell.angle_beta   90.00
_cell.angle_gamma   90.00
#
_symmetry.space_group_name_H-M   'P 1'
#
loop_
_entity.id
_entity.type
_entity.pdbx_description
1 polymer ?
#
loop_
_entity_poly.entity_id
_entity_poly.type
_entity_poly.pdbx_seq_one_letter_code
_entity_poly.pdbx_strand_id
1 'polypeptide(L)'
;MSQIKNQKNAVYIGGLSRFQLYEKSKEKTDSVLIVSGPKEYWKSLFELFRIKLISGEITKILGPKEICNEINRLKLSQKFISSENWREADKELLNAKKIFGYIGYTTVMDVEELTCESFLIPCPGQLEQIYLSSK
;
A
#
# COMPACT_ATOMS: atom_id res chain seq x y z
N MET A 1 -17.91 3.81 -7.03
CA MET A 1 -17.64 4.32 -8.39
C MET A 1 -18.29 5.69 -8.54
N SER A 2 -17.50 6.70 -8.89
CA SER A 2 -17.94 8.10 -8.94
C SER A 2 -19.03 8.32 -10.00
N GLN A 3 -20.25 8.64 -9.55
CA GLN A 3 -21.33 9.13 -10.41
C GLN A 3 -21.12 10.62 -10.71
N ILE A 4 -20.06 10.98 -11.45
CA ILE A 4 -19.93 12.35 -11.95
C ILE A 4 -20.77 12.48 -13.22
N LYS A 5 -21.92 13.15 -13.09
CA LYS A 5 -22.70 13.69 -14.21
C LYS A 5 -21.78 14.52 -15.11
N ASN A 6 -21.60 14.06 -16.35
CA ASN A 6 -21.14 14.79 -17.55
C ASN A 6 -20.76 16.27 -17.30
N GLN A 7 -19.51 16.52 -16.92
CA GLN A 7 -18.92 17.86 -17.13
C GLN A 7 -18.53 17.97 -18.60
N LYS A 8 -19.12 18.91 -19.35
CA LYS A 8 -18.93 19.04 -20.81
C LYS A 8 -17.47 19.21 -21.25
N ASN A 9 -16.58 19.61 -20.34
CA ASN A 9 -15.16 19.87 -20.62
C ASN A 9 -14.21 18.96 -19.81
N ALA A 10 -14.70 17.87 -19.22
CA ALA A 10 -13.86 16.94 -18.46
C ALA A 10 -14.21 15.48 -18.79
N VAL A 11 -13.17 14.67 -18.95
CA VAL A 11 -13.27 13.23 -19.21
C VAL A 11 -12.62 12.48 -18.06
N TYR A 12 -13.28 11.44 -17.58
CA TYR A 12 -12.69 10.52 -16.61
C TYR A 12 -11.73 9.57 -17.33
N ILE A 13 -10.45 9.63 -16.96
CA ILE A 13 -9.37 8.85 -17.60
C ILE A 13 -9.14 7.48 -16.94
N GLY A 14 -9.96 7.09 -15.97
CA GLY A 14 -9.77 5.85 -15.23
C GLY A 14 -8.69 5.91 -14.14
N GLY A 15 -8.45 4.77 -13.51
CA GLY A 15 -7.30 4.58 -12.61
C GLY A 15 -6.01 4.45 -13.42
N LEU A 16 -4.97 5.19 -13.01
CA LEU A 16 -3.66 5.16 -13.63
C LEU A 16 -2.71 4.34 -12.77
N SER A 17 -2.75 3.02 -12.96
CA SER A 17 -1.82 2.10 -12.31
C SER A 17 -0.87 1.49 -13.34
N ARG A 18 0.42 1.52 -13.03
CA ARG A 18 1.46 0.84 -13.82
C ARG A 18 1.26 -0.67 -13.90
N PHE A 19 0.50 -1.26 -12.97
CA PHE A 19 0.21 -2.69 -12.98
C PHE A 19 -0.70 -3.10 -14.14
N GLN A 20 -1.30 -2.15 -14.87
CA GLN A 20 -2.00 -2.40 -16.15
C GLN A 20 -1.08 -3.00 -17.21
N LEU A 21 0.22 -2.71 -17.13
CA LEU A 21 1.22 -3.17 -18.10
C LEU A 21 1.76 -4.56 -17.78
N TYR A 22 1.31 -5.18 -16.69
CA TYR A 22 1.82 -6.47 -16.22
C TYR A 22 0.82 -7.59 -16.43
N GLU A 23 1.35 -8.79 -16.74
CA GLU A 23 0.58 -10.01 -16.57
C GLU A 23 0.27 -10.23 -15.08
N LYS A 24 -1.01 -10.44 -14.78
CA LYS A 24 -1.47 -10.62 -13.40
C LYS A 24 -1.12 -12.01 -12.90
N SER A 25 -0.71 -12.09 -11.64
CA SER A 25 -0.49 -13.38 -10.99
C SER A 25 -1.81 -14.14 -10.89
N LYS A 26 -1.78 -15.44 -11.23
CA LYS A 26 -2.93 -16.35 -11.12
C LYS A 26 -3.25 -16.70 -9.67
N GLU A 27 -2.21 -16.71 -8.82
CA GLU A 27 -2.32 -17.05 -7.41
C GLU A 27 -1.71 -15.94 -6.58
N LYS A 28 -2.49 -15.39 -5.65
CA LYS A 28 -2.07 -14.35 -4.73
C LYS A 28 -2.10 -14.89 -3.32
N THR A 29 -0.96 -14.86 -2.65
CA THR A 29 -0.80 -15.45 -1.31
C THR A 29 -0.27 -14.45 -0.30
N ASP A 30 0.33 -13.36 -0.76
CA ASP A 30 1.12 -12.51 0.12
C ASP A 30 0.30 -11.41 0.79
N SER A 31 0.70 -11.06 2.00
CA SER A 31 0.15 -9.95 2.75
C SER A 31 1.26 -8.93 2.97
N VAL A 32 1.15 -7.78 2.33
CA VAL A 32 2.24 -6.80 2.24
C VAL A 32 1.86 -5.54 3.02
N LEU A 33 2.70 -5.15 3.98
CA LEU A 33 2.66 -3.82 4.57
C LEU A 33 3.54 -2.88 3.74
N ILE A 34 2.92 -1.87 3.12
CA ILE A 34 3.62 -0.80 2.41
C ILE A 34 3.92 0.32 3.42
N VAL A 35 5.20 0.62 3.60
CA VAL A 35 5.69 1.74 4.40
C VAL A 35 6.06 2.87 3.45
N SER A 36 5.15 3.83 3.32
CA SER A 36 5.29 5.02 2.48
C SER A 36 4.88 6.27 3.26
N GLY A 37 4.96 7.43 2.61
CA GLY A 37 4.61 8.72 3.22
C GLY A 37 5.72 9.30 4.11
N PRO A 38 5.44 10.41 4.82
CA PRO A 38 6.43 11.14 5.61
C PRO A 38 7.06 10.28 6.71
N LYS A 39 8.37 10.42 6.87
CA LYS A 39 9.21 9.56 7.73
C LYS A 39 8.82 9.62 9.20
N GLU A 40 8.33 10.76 9.65
CA GLU A 40 7.84 10.98 11.01
C GLU A 40 6.68 10.04 11.40
N TYR A 41 5.93 9.53 10.42
CA TYR A 41 4.74 8.69 10.66
C TYR A 41 4.99 7.19 10.51
N TRP A 42 6.21 6.75 10.14
CA TRP A 42 6.49 5.33 9.96
C TRP A 42 6.36 4.54 11.27
N LYS A 43 6.79 5.11 12.40
CA LYS A 43 6.65 4.47 13.72
C LYS A 43 5.18 4.21 14.06
N SER A 44 4.33 5.22 13.86
CA SER A 44 2.88 5.10 14.08
C SER A 44 2.26 4.03 13.18
N LEU A 45 2.73 3.90 11.94
CA LEU A 45 2.25 2.86 11.02
C LEU A 45 2.53 1.45 11.57
N PHE A 46 3.75 1.20 12.06
CA PHE A 46 4.12 -0.08 12.65
C PHE A 46 3.30 -0.40 13.90
N GLU A 47 3.05 0.58 14.76
CA GLU A 47 2.22 0.38 15.95
C GLU A 47 0.76 0.07 15.58
N LEU A 48 0.19 0.76 14.58
CA LEU A 48 -1.18 0.52 14.11
C LEU A 48 -1.36 -0.90 13.55
N PHE A 49 -0.35 -1.42 12.84
CA PHE A 49 -0.38 -2.76 12.26
C PHE A 49 0.34 -3.83 13.11
N ARG A 50 0.73 -3.50 14.35
CA ARG A 50 1.54 -4.36 15.22
C ARG A 50 0.92 -5.73 15.47
N ILE A 51 -0.38 -5.77 15.75
CA ILE A 51 -1.11 -7.03 15.99
C ILE A 51 -1.07 -7.93 14.74
N LYS A 52 -1.19 -7.34 13.55
CA LYS A 52 -1.15 -8.04 12.26
C LYS A 52 0.25 -8.52 11.89
N LEU A 53 1.27 -7.77 12.27
CA LEU A 53 2.68 -8.19 12.16
C LEU A 53 2.98 -9.36 13.11
N ILE A 54 2.57 -9.27 14.38
CA ILE A 54 2.88 -10.31 15.39
C ILE A 54 2.09 -11.60 15.12
N SER A 55 0.83 -11.50 14.70
CA SER A 55 0.01 -12.68 14.36
C SER A 55 0.44 -13.39 13.07
N GLY A 56 1.35 -12.80 12.30
CA GLY A 56 1.78 -13.33 11.00
C GLY A 56 0.79 -13.08 9.87
N GLU A 57 -0.26 -12.28 10.09
CA GLU A 57 -1.18 -11.87 9.00
C GLU A 57 -0.42 -11.08 7.93
N ILE A 58 0.48 -10.18 8.34
CA ILE A 58 1.42 -9.49 7.45
C ILE A 58 2.68 -10.33 7.33
N THR A 59 2.99 -10.76 6.10
CA THR A 59 4.10 -11.66 5.78
C THR A 59 5.31 -10.93 5.19
N LYS A 60 5.09 -9.77 4.58
CA LYS A 60 6.13 -8.95 3.92
C LYS A 60 6.00 -7.47 4.29
N ILE A 61 7.13 -6.79 4.33
CA ILE A 61 7.21 -5.33 4.54
C ILE A 61 7.93 -4.73 3.33
N LEU A 62 7.29 -3.77 2.67
CA LEU A 62 7.82 -3.07 1.51
C LEU A 62 8.04 -1.60 1.86
N GLY A 63 9.25 -1.07 1.67
CA GLY A 63 9.54 0.33 2.00
C GLY A 63 10.99 0.77 1.79
N PRO A 64 11.31 2.03 2.15
CA PRO A 64 12.66 2.59 2.02
C PRO A 64 13.69 1.85 2.90
N LYS A 65 14.97 1.77 2.51
CA LYS A 65 15.99 1.05 3.31
C LYS A 65 16.12 1.57 4.75
N GLU A 66 15.79 2.84 4.97
CA GLU A 66 15.84 3.50 6.28
C GLU A 66 14.91 2.85 7.31
N ILE A 67 13.88 2.09 6.87
CA ILE A 67 12.98 1.39 7.80
C ILE A 67 13.61 0.15 8.42
N CYS A 68 14.72 -0.37 7.90
CA CYS A 68 15.41 -1.54 8.45
C CYS A 68 15.78 -1.37 9.92
N ASN A 69 16.16 -0.16 10.33
CA ASN A 69 16.46 0.15 11.73
C ASN A 69 15.23 -0.07 12.63
N GLU A 70 14.05 0.31 12.14
CA GLU A 70 12.78 0.17 12.86
C GLU A 70 12.32 -1.29 12.92
N ILE A 71 12.44 -2.03 11.80
CA ILE A 71 12.20 -3.48 11.73
C ILE A 71 13.06 -4.22 12.76
N ASN A 72 14.37 -3.93 12.80
CA ASN A 72 15.31 -4.53 13.74
C ASN A 72 14.97 -4.18 15.20
N ARG A 73 14.66 -2.90 15.47
CA ARG A 73 14.25 -2.41 16.81
C ARG A 73 13.02 -3.15 17.33
N LEU A 74 12.06 -3.41 16.45
CA LEU A 74 10.80 -4.10 16.76
C LEU A 74 10.92 -5.63 16.71
N LYS A 75 12.08 -6.18 16.32
CA LYS A 75 12.34 -7.62 16.15
C LYS A 75 11.32 -8.30 15.23
N LEU A 76 10.97 -7.62 14.13
CA LEU A 76 10.06 -8.15 13.12
C LEU A 76 10.79 -9.19 12.25
N SER A 77 10.11 -10.28 11.92
CA SER A 77 10.64 -11.41 11.15
C SER A 77 10.13 -11.48 9.71
N GLN A 78 9.27 -10.54 9.31
CA GLN A 78 8.74 -10.44 7.95
C GLN A 78 9.85 -10.24 6.92
N LYS A 79 9.64 -10.76 5.70
CA LYS A 79 10.54 -10.49 4.57
C LYS A 79 10.50 -9.00 4.25
N PHE A 80 11.62 -8.31 4.35
CA PHE A 80 11.76 -6.91 3.93
C PHE A 80 12.10 -6.82 2.45
N ILE A 81 11.39 -5.94 1.74
CA ILE A 81 11.58 -5.60 0.32
C ILE A 81 11.87 -4.11 0.23
N SER A 82 13.00 -3.76 -0.37
CA SER A 82 13.35 -2.35 -0.58
C SER A 82 12.57 -1.76 -1.75
N SER A 83 11.97 -0.59 -1.54
CA SER A 83 11.31 0.17 -2.62
C SER A 83 12.29 0.73 -3.67
N GLU A 84 13.59 0.77 -3.38
CA GLU A 84 14.62 1.17 -4.35
C GLU A 84 14.79 0.12 -5.46
N ASN A 85 14.52 -1.16 -5.17
CA ASN A 85 14.46 -2.21 -6.17
C ASN A 85 13.03 -2.35 -6.68
N TRP A 86 12.60 -1.40 -7.52
CA TRP A 86 11.23 -1.32 -8.01
C TRP A 86 10.77 -2.60 -8.73
N ARG A 87 11.67 -3.31 -9.45
CA ARG A 87 11.29 -4.56 -10.13
C ARG A 87 10.92 -5.67 -9.15
N GLU A 88 11.64 -5.77 -8.04
CA GLU A 88 11.33 -6.72 -6.98
C GLU A 88 10.07 -6.29 -6.24
N ALA A 89 9.95 -5.02 -5.87
CA ALA A 89 8.75 -4.46 -5.27
C ALA A 89 7.48 -4.80 -6.08
N ASP A 90 7.54 -4.64 -7.41
CA ASP A 90 6.43 -4.92 -8.32
C ASP A 90 6.06 -6.39 -8.33
N LYS A 91 7.07 -7.26 -8.40
CA LYS A 91 6.87 -8.70 -8.35
C LYS A 91 6.19 -9.13 -7.05
N GLU A 92 6.55 -8.52 -5.94
CA GLU A 92 5.97 -8.82 -4.63
C GLU A 92 4.53 -8.28 -4.54
N LEU A 93 4.25 -7.09 -5.09
CA LEU A 93 2.90 -6.51 -5.14
C LEU A 93 1.97 -7.26 -6.11
N LEU A 94 2.47 -7.79 -7.23
CA LEU A 94 1.69 -8.62 -8.15
C LEU A 94 1.19 -9.93 -7.51
N ASN A 95 1.89 -10.42 -6.48
CA ASN A 95 1.51 -11.61 -5.71
C ASN A 95 0.74 -11.27 -4.42
N ALA A 96 0.52 -9.98 -4.14
CA ALA A 96 -0.17 -9.53 -2.94
C ALA A 96 -1.67 -9.88 -3.01
N LYS A 97 -2.12 -10.68 -2.06
CA LYS A 97 -3.53 -10.92 -1.76
C LYS A 97 -4.10 -9.81 -0.90
N LYS A 98 -3.32 -9.31 0.05
CA LYS A 98 -3.69 -8.24 0.98
C LYS A 98 -2.64 -7.15 1.03
N ILE A 99 -3.06 -5.89 1.00
CA ILE A 99 -2.18 -4.73 1.18
C ILE A 99 -2.59 -3.93 2.42
N PHE A 100 -1.61 -3.60 3.25
CA PHE A 100 -1.75 -2.76 4.44
C PHE A 100 -0.88 -1.52 4.27
N GLY A 101 -1.29 -0.39 4.84
CA GLY A 101 -0.45 0.80 4.79
C GLY A 101 -1.20 2.10 4.93
N TYR A 102 -0.51 3.20 4.67
CA TYR A 102 -1.16 4.49 4.48
C TYR A 102 -1.83 4.55 3.10
N ILE A 103 -2.96 5.27 3.03
CA ILE A 103 -3.66 5.56 1.78
C ILE A 103 -2.87 6.60 0.99
N GLY A 104 -2.63 6.32 -0.28
CA GLY A 104 -2.08 7.26 -1.25
C GLY A 104 -2.85 7.12 -2.55
N TYR A 105 -2.92 8.17 -3.37
CA TYR A 105 -3.68 8.12 -4.63
C TYR A 105 -3.23 6.97 -5.52
N THR A 106 -1.92 6.85 -5.71
CA THR A 106 -1.34 5.75 -6.46
C THR A 106 -1.63 4.41 -5.81
N THR A 107 -1.55 4.31 -4.47
CA THR A 107 -1.87 3.07 -3.74
C THR A 107 -3.30 2.61 -3.99
N VAL A 108 -4.27 3.53 -4.01
CA VAL A 108 -5.68 3.20 -4.28
C VAL A 108 -5.84 2.66 -5.71
N MET A 109 -5.23 3.34 -6.68
CA MET A 109 -5.27 2.90 -8.08
C MET A 109 -4.57 1.54 -8.27
N ASP A 110 -3.44 1.34 -7.60
CA ASP A 110 -2.68 0.10 -7.65
C ASP A 110 -3.45 -1.06 -7.01
N VAL A 111 -4.11 -0.87 -5.86
CA VAL A 111 -4.93 -1.92 -5.22
C VAL A 111 -6.10 -2.34 -6.11
N GLU A 112 -6.77 -1.38 -6.74
CA GLU A 112 -7.89 -1.65 -7.66
C GLU A 112 -7.40 -2.47 -8.85
N GLU A 113 -6.29 -2.06 -9.47
CA GLU A 113 -5.67 -2.72 -10.62
C GLU A 113 -5.04 -4.09 -10.26
N LEU A 114 -4.50 -4.22 -9.05
CA LEU A 114 -3.97 -5.45 -8.51
C LEU A 114 -5.06 -6.37 -7.99
N THR A 115 -6.33 -5.96 -7.94
CA THR A 115 -7.46 -6.77 -7.47
C THR A 115 -7.15 -7.53 -6.17
N CYS A 116 -6.62 -6.81 -5.18
CA CYS A 116 -6.27 -7.35 -3.87
C CYS A 116 -7.11 -6.72 -2.76
N GLU A 117 -7.31 -7.42 -1.65
CA GLU A 117 -7.92 -6.83 -0.46
C GLU A 117 -6.99 -5.75 0.10
N SER A 118 -7.53 -4.67 0.67
CA SER A 118 -6.70 -3.62 1.24
C SER A 118 -7.23 -3.06 2.55
N PHE A 119 -6.32 -2.83 3.50
CA PHE A 119 -6.58 -2.15 4.76
C PHE A 119 -5.69 -0.91 4.81
N LEU A 120 -6.17 0.15 4.18
CA LEU A 120 -5.47 1.43 4.08
C LEU A 120 -6.03 2.43 5.08
N ILE A 121 -5.15 3.19 5.71
CA ILE A 121 -5.51 4.23 6.68
C ILE A 121 -5.03 5.60 6.20
N PRO A 122 -5.72 6.71 6.51
CA PRO A 122 -5.23 8.04 6.18
C PRO A 122 -3.85 8.30 6.80
N CYS A 123 -2.94 8.88 6.03
CA CYS A 123 -1.68 9.37 6.59
C CYS A 123 -1.95 10.57 7.50
N PRO A 124 -1.41 10.61 8.73
CA PRO A 124 -1.55 11.77 9.59
C PRO A 124 -1.09 13.07 8.89
N GLY A 125 -1.79 14.17 9.15
CA GLY A 125 -1.50 15.47 8.54
C GLY A 125 -1.99 15.65 7.09
N GLN A 126 -2.51 14.60 6.44
CA GLN A 126 -3.08 14.69 5.09
C GLN A 126 -4.60 14.89 5.15
N LEU A 127 -5.04 16.15 5.24
CA LEU A 127 -6.45 16.53 5.42
C LEU A 127 -7.39 15.91 4.37
N GLU A 128 -6.97 15.89 3.11
CA GLU A 128 -7.77 15.34 2.02
C GLU A 128 -8.01 13.83 2.20
N GLN A 129 -6.97 13.08 2.58
CA GLN A 129 -7.09 11.64 2.82
C GLN A 129 -8.01 11.35 4.01
N ILE A 130 -7.90 12.14 5.08
CA ILE A 130 -8.78 12.03 6.25
C ILE A 130 -10.23 12.29 5.83
N TYR A 131 -10.48 13.36 5.08
CA TYR A 131 -11.82 13.68 4.57
C TYR A 131 -12.40 12.55 3.70
N LEU A 132 -11.62 12.04 2.74
CA LEU A 132 -12.06 10.98 1.85
C LEU A 132 -12.29 9.65 2.58
N SER A 133 -11.50 9.34 3.62
CA SER A 133 -11.68 8.12 4.41
C SER A 133 -12.95 8.10 5.27
N SER A 134 -13.55 9.28 5.50
CA SER A 134 -14.78 9.44 6.29
C SER A 134 -16.08 9.29 5.49
N LYS A 135 -15.97 9.10 4.16
CA LYS A 135 -17.11 8.91 3.26
C LYS A 135 -17.25 7.45 2.83
#